data_AF-A0A261GSG4-F1
#
_entry.id   AF-A0A261GSG4-F1
#
_cell.length_a   1.000
_cell.length_b   1.000
_cell.length_c   1.000
_cell.angle_alpha   90.00
_cell.angle_beta   90.00
_cell.angle_gamma   90.00
#
_symmetry.space_group_name_H-M   'P 1'
#
loop_
_entity.id
_entity.type
_entity.pdbx_description
1 polymer ?
#
loop_
_entity_poly.entity_id
_entity_poly.type
_entity_poly.pdbx_seq_one_letter_code
_entity_poly.pdbx_strand_id
1 'polypeptide(L)'
;MKYLVTLLLLFSQVSHSSENCIVTDEYNAIRKEAREIVYGNDNSFARCKKSVEMAEYWRAMAKCESYGDGRDIGGGCAHLVGRGRYQEPVDMSHCDVFKFEPSRDLVNEIVEEQVQARGVRRCKNI
;
A
#
# COMPACT_ATOMS: atom_id res chain seq x y z
N MET A 1 -30.39 51.85 -20.48
CA MET A 1 -30.53 50.40 -20.19
C MET A 1 -29.80 49.49 -21.18
N LYS A 2 -29.78 49.75 -22.49
CA LYS A 2 -29.06 48.88 -23.48
C LYS A 2 -27.58 48.67 -23.17
N TYR A 3 -26.85 49.71 -22.76
CA TYR A 3 -25.41 49.63 -22.45
C TYR A 3 -25.07 48.91 -21.14
N LEU A 4 -26.03 48.80 -20.21
CA LEU A 4 -25.81 48.14 -18.91
C LEU A 4 -25.80 46.61 -19.06
N VAL A 5 -26.60 46.09 -19.99
CA VAL A 5 -26.65 44.66 -20.33
C VAL A 5 -25.37 44.23 -21.07
N THR A 6 -24.83 45.11 -21.92
CA THR A 6 -23.58 44.83 -22.65
C THR A 6 -22.37 44.78 -21.72
N LEU A 7 -22.33 45.62 -20.68
CA LEU A 7 -21.25 45.63 -19.69
C LEU A 7 -21.26 44.36 -18.80
N LEU A 8 -22.45 43.84 -18.47
CA LEU A 8 -22.59 42.62 -17.67
C LEU A 8 -22.12 41.35 -18.39
N LEU A 9 -22.36 41.27 -19.72
CA LEU A 9 -21.97 40.11 -20.54
C LEU A 9 -20.46 40.01 -20.76
N LEU A 10 -19.71 41.11 -20.68
CA LEU A 10 -18.25 41.13 -20.77
C LEU A 10 -17.57 40.59 -19.50
N PHE A 11 -18.21 40.72 -18.33
CA PHE A 11 -17.66 40.21 -17.06
C PHE A 11 -17.88 38.71 -16.84
N SER A 12 -18.83 38.08 -17.52
CA SER A 12 -19.09 36.64 -17.39
C SER A 12 -18.07 35.74 -18.11
N GLN A 13 -17.13 36.30 -18.88
CA GLN A 13 -16.18 35.51 -19.68
C GLN A 13 -14.83 35.26 -18.99
N VAL A 14 -14.59 35.81 -17.79
CA VAL A 14 -13.27 35.74 -17.12
C VAL A 14 -13.14 34.60 -16.10
N SER A 15 -14.15 33.74 -15.96
CA SER A 15 -14.19 32.72 -14.89
C SER A 15 -14.08 31.28 -15.39
N HIS A 16 -13.28 31.04 -16.42
CA HIS A 16 -12.80 29.70 -16.75
C HIS A 16 -11.27 29.70 -16.76
N SER A 17 -10.68 29.91 -15.57
CA SER A 17 -9.36 29.33 -15.32
C SER A 17 -9.56 27.82 -15.30
N SER A 18 -9.32 27.16 -16.44
CA SER A 18 -8.91 25.77 -16.37
C SER A 18 -7.71 25.76 -15.44
N GLU A 19 -7.83 25.16 -14.26
CA GLU A 19 -6.70 24.91 -13.38
C GLU A 19 -5.74 23.98 -14.14
N ASN A 20 -4.93 24.57 -15.02
CA ASN A 20 -3.75 23.97 -15.63
C ASN A 20 -2.68 23.95 -14.55
N CYS A 21 -2.97 23.25 -13.44
CA CYS A 21 -1.99 23.06 -12.40
C CYS A 21 -1.13 21.86 -12.76
N ILE A 22 0.18 22.01 -12.62
CA ILE A 22 1.08 20.85 -12.72
C ILE A 22 0.96 20.12 -11.39
N VAL A 23 0.61 18.83 -11.46
CA VAL A 23 0.54 17.97 -10.28
C VAL A 23 1.93 17.88 -9.65
N THR A 24 2.02 18.10 -8.34
CA THR A 24 3.30 18.06 -7.62
C THR A 24 3.87 16.64 -7.56
N ASP A 25 5.20 16.55 -7.47
CA ASP A 25 5.89 15.26 -7.35
C ASP A 25 5.53 14.57 -6.03
N GLU A 26 5.36 15.34 -4.95
CA GLU A 26 4.95 14.83 -3.64
C GLU A 26 3.54 14.22 -3.69
N TYR A 27 2.60 14.86 -4.38
CA TYR A 27 1.26 14.31 -4.56
C TYR A 27 1.28 13.03 -5.42
N ASN A 28 2.10 12.99 -6.48
CA ASN A 28 2.27 11.79 -7.29
C ASN A 28 2.91 10.64 -6.50
N ALA A 29 3.86 10.93 -5.62
CA ALA A 29 4.45 9.95 -4.72
C ALA A 29 3.40 9.35 -3.76
N ILE A 30 2.55 10.18 -3.15
CA ILE A 30 1.44 9.72 -2.31
C ILE A 30 0.48 8.82 -3.11
N ARG A 31 0.13 9.20 -4.35
CA ARG A 31 -0.72 8.35 -5.21
C ARG A 31 -0.10 7.00 -5.53
N LYS A 32 1.22 6.95 -5.71
CA LYS A 32 1.94 5.70 -5.93
C LYS A 32 1.92 4.84 -4.67
N GLU A 33 2.23 5.43 -3.52
CA GLU A 33 2.19 4.76 -2.21
C GLU A 33 0.81 4.17 -1.91
N ALA A 34 -0.26 4.96 -2.08
CA ALA A 34 -1.64 4.51 -1.87
C ALA A 34 -2.02 3.34 -2.80
N ARG A 35 -1.57 3.37 -4.06
CA ARG A 35 -1.78 2.23 -4.98
C ARG A 35 -1.01 0.99 -4.53
N GLU A 36 0.20 1.14 -4.03
CA GLU A 36 0.98 0.02 -3.49
C GLU A 36 0.35 -0.56 -2.22
N ILE A 37 -0.25 0.27 -1.36
CA ILE A 37 -1.02 -0.18 -0.19
C ILE A 37 -2.26 -0.97 -0.60
N VAL A 38 -3.00 -0.52 -1.62
CA VAL A 38 -4.27 -1.13 -2.00
C VAL A 38 -4.07 -2.36 -2.90
N TYR A 39 -3.22 -2.23 -3.92
CA TYR A 39 -3.04 -3.24 -4.97
C TYR A 39 -1.70 -3.98 -4.90
N GLY A 40 -0.77 -3.54 -4.07
CA GLY A 40 0.54 -4.16 -3.94
C GLY A 40 0.52 -5.41 -3.06
N ASN A 41 1.65 -6.11 -3.08
CA ASN A 41 1.88 -7.32 -2.29
C ASN A 41 2.34 -7.02 -0.85
N ASP A 42 2.31 -5.76 -0.44
CA ASP A 42 2.78 -5.31 0.88
C ASP A 42 1.65 -4.66 1.70
N ASN A 43 0.41 -5.00 1.40
CA ASN A 43 -0.76 -4.59 2.17
C ASN A 43 -0.84 -5.34 3.52
N SER A 44 -1.70 -4.86 4.43
CA SER A 44 -1.83 -5.42 5.78
C SER A 44 -2.13 -6.92 5.80
N PHE A 45 -2.95 -7.40 4.85
CA PHE A 45 -3.25 -8.82 4.70
C PHE A 45 -2.02 -9.64 4.32
N ALA A 46 -1.28 -9.21 3.29
CA ALA A 46 -0.06 -9.87 2.83
C ALA A 46 1.04 -9.84 3.90
N ARG A 47 1.19 -8.71 4.62
CA ARG A 47 2.12 -8.57 5.74
C ARG A 47 1.78 -9.52 6.89
N CYS A 48 0.49 -9.65 7.24
CA CYS A 48 0.04 -10.60 8.25
C CYS A 48 0.46 -12.02 7.88
N LYS A 49 0.06 -12.48 6.68
CA LYS A 49 0.41 -13.83 6.20
C LYS A 49 1.92 -14.09 6.23
N LYS A 50 2.71 -13.16 5.69
CA LYS A 50 4.17 -13.27 5.68
C LYS A 50 4.75 -13.37 7.09
N SER A 51 4.24 -12.59 8.05
CA SER A 51 4.69 -12.67 9.45
C SER A 51 4.42 -14.03 10.07
N VAL A 52 3.25 -14.60 9.81
CA VAL A 52 2.88 -15.93 10.32
C VAL A 52 3.76 -17.01 9.69
N GLU A 53 3.93 -17.00 8.37
CA GLU A 53 4.82 -17.91 7.65
C GLU A 53 6.26 -17.85 8.19
N MET A 54 6.77 -16.65 8.46
CA MET A 54 8.10 -16.45 9.04
C MET A 54 8.19 -16.99 10.47
N ALA A 55 7.16 -16.77 11.30
CA ALA A 55 7.15 -17.30 12.65
C ALA A 55 7.21 -18.84 12.64
N GLU A 56 6.46 -19.47 11.74
CA GLU A 56 6.46 -20.92 11.58
C GLU A 56 7.77 -21.47 11.02
N TYR A 57 8.38 -20.77 10.05
CA TYR A 57 9.72 -21.10 9.60
C TYR A 57 10.72 -21.13 10.76
N TRP A 58 10.70 -20.12 11.64
CA TRP A 58 11.61 -20.06 12.79
C TRP A 58 11.29 -21.11 13.86
N ARG A 59 10.01 -21.46 14.07
CA ARG A 59 9.62 -22.59 14.92
C ARG A 59 10.17 -23.90 14.38
N ALA A 60 10.05 -24.15 13.08
CA ALA A 60 10.59 -25.32 12.41
C ALA A 60 12.14 -25.38 12.51
N MET A 61 12.81 -24.23 12.36
CA MET A 61 14.26 -24.12 12.57
C MET A 61 14.65 -24.49 13.99
N ALA A 62 14.00 -23.92 15.01
CA ALA A 62 14.28 -24.22 16.41
C ALA A 62 14.07 -25.71 16.74
N LYS A 63 13.02 -26.32 16.18
CA LYS A 63 12.74 -27.77 16.33
C LYS A 63 13.87 -28.60 15.72
N CYS A 64 14.29 -28.29 14.50
CA CYS A 64 15.42 -28.95 13.85
C CYS A 64 16.72 -28.87 14.68
N GLU A 65 17.05 -27.67 15.18
CA GLU A 65 18.23 -27.47 16.02
C GLU A 65 18.14 -28.25 17.33
N SER A 66 16.96 -28.31 17.96
CA SER A 66 16.76 -29.06 19.20
C SER A 66 16.97 -30.57 19.05
N TYR A 67 16.69 -31.13 17.87
CA TYR A 67 16.99 -32.53 17.55
C TYR A 67 18.43 -32.71 17.03
N GLY A 68 19.07 -31.62 16.62
CA GLY A 68 20.43 -31.61 16.09
C GLY A 68 20.55 -32.25 14.72
N ASP A 69 19.45 -32.29 13.96
CA ASP A 69 19.33 -32.92 12.65
C ASP A 69 20.11 -32.19 11.54
N GLY A 70 20.44 -30.92 11.77
CA GLY A 70 21.19 -30.10 10.82
C GLY A 70 22.71 -30.35 10.81
N ARG A 71 23.25 -31.11 11.77
CA ARG A 71 24.70 -31.18 12.02
C ARG A 71 25.52 -31.72 10.86
N ASP A 72 25.02 -32.73 10.15
CA ASP A 72 25.73 -33.41 9.06
C ASP A 72 25.09 -33.15 7.68
N ILE A 73 24.23 -32.14 7.56
CA ILE A 73 23.52 -31.80 6.33
C ILE A 73 24.11 -30.52 5.72
N GLY A 74 24.48 -30.56 4.44
CA GLY A 74 24.90 -29.36 3.70
C GLY A 74 23.80 -28.30 3.69
N GLY A 75 24.09 -27.13 4.28
CA GLY A 75 23.10 -26.06 4.48
C GLY A 75 22.27 -26.19 5.77
N GLY A 76 22.56 -27.18 6.61
CA GLY A 76 22.05 -27.31 7.97
C GLY A 76 20.52 -27.38 8.10
N CYS A 77 20.01 -26.89 9.23
CA CYS A 77 18.57 -26.85 9.46
C CYS A 77 17.81 -25.97 8.45
N ALA A 78 18.44 -24.92 7.93
CA ALA A 78 17.82 -24.09 6.88
C ALA A 78 17.54 -24.89 5.61
N HIS A 79 18.43 -25.81 5.23
CA HIS A 79 18.20 -26.70 4.09
C HIS A 79 17.04 -27.67 4.34
N LEU A 80 16.96 -28.25 5.53
CA LEU A 80 15.90 -29.19 5.90
C LEU A 80 14.53 -28.51 5.97
N VAL A 81 14.44 -27.38 6.66
CA VAL A 81 13.20 -26.60 6.81
C VAL A 81 12.75 -26.03 5.47
N GLY A 82 13.69 -25.48 4.67
CA GLY A 82 13.39 -24.99 3.32
C GLY A 82 12.85 -26.05 2.36
N ARG A 83 13.14 -27.34 2.62
CA ARG A 83 12.57 -28.49 1.88
C ARG A 83 11.26 -29.02 2.46
N GLY A 84 10.70 -28.34 3.45
CA GLY A 84 9.41 -28.69 4.04
C GLY A 84 9.48 -29.66 5.22
N ARG A 85 10.68 -30.01 5.70
CA ARG A 85 10.80 -30.77 6.95
C ARG A 85 10.39 -29.88 8.12
N TYR A 86 9.73 -30.46 9.13
CA TYR A 86 9.24 -29.74 10.31
C TYR A 86 8.11 -28.73 10.04
N GLN A 87 7.52 -28.71 8.83
CA GLN A 87 6.34 -27.90 8.57
C GLN A 87 5.12 -28.48 9.29
N GLU A 88 4.39 -27.61 9.95
CA GLU A 88 3.10 -27.91 10.58
C GLU A 88 2.01 -27.08 9.88
N PRO A 89 0.76 -27.56 9.84
CA PRO A 89 -0.34 -26.76 9.30
C PRO A 89 -0.47 -25.44 10.04
N VAL A 90 -0.52 -24.35 9.28
CA VAL A 90 -0.54 -23.00 9.83
C VAL A 90 -1.94 -22.41 9.68
N ASP A 91 -2.55 -22.01 10.79
CA ASP A 91 -3.82 -21.29 10.76
C ASP A 91 -3.60 -19.81 10.41
N MET A 92 -4.09 -19.43 9.23
CA MET A 92 -4.01 -18.07 8.69
C MET A 92 -5.34 -17.31 8.83
N SER A 93 -6.39 -17.91 9.40
CA SER A 93 -7.74 -17.34 9.44
C SER A 93 -7.78 -15.99 10.14
N HIS A 94 -6.95 -15.78 11.16
CA HIS A 94 -6.85 -14.50 11.86
C HIS A 94 -6.38 -13.35 10.95
N CYS A 95 -5.67 -13.62 9.84
CA CYS A 95 -5.28 -12.60 8.88
C CYS A 95 -6.46 -12.12 8.03
N ASP A 96 -7.54 -12.88 7.90
CA ASP A 96 -8.69 -12.50 7.09
C ASP A 96 -9.38 -11.22 7.60
N VAL A 97 -9.14 -10.81 8.85
CA VAL A 97 -9.57 -9.50 9.39
C VAL A 97 -9.00 -8.32 8.60
N PHE A 98 -7.85 -8.49 7.95
CA PHE A 98 -7.20 -7.47 7.14
C PHE A 98 -7.55 -7.58 5.66
N LYS A 99 -8.37 -8.56 5.27
CA LYS A 99 -8.77 -8.75 3.88
C LYS A 99 -9.75 -7.64 3.50
N PHE A 100 -9.41 -6.90 2.45
CA PHE A 100 -10.27 -5.89 1.84
C PHE A 100 -10.32 -6.09 0.33
N GLU A 101 -11.38 -5.60 -0.31
CA GLU A 101 -11.49 -5.60 -1.77
C GLU A 101 -10.75 -4.37 -2.34
N PRO A 102 -9.70 -4.56 -3.15
CA PRO A 102 -8.95 -3.43 -3.70
C PRO A 102 -9.81 -2.57 -4.63
N SER A 103 -9.96 -1.28 -4.32
CA SER A 103 -10.79 -0.37 -5.11
C SER A 103 -10.10 0.96 -5.40
N ARG A 104 -10.54 1.63 -6.47
CA ARG A 104 -10.07 2.97 -6.80
C ARG A 104 -10.49 3.99 -5.75
N ASP A 105 -11.65 3.80 -5.16
CA ASP A 105 -12.20 4.71 -4.16
C ASP A 105 -11.36 4.63 -2.87
N LEU A 106 -10.95 3.43 -2.45
CA LEU A 106 -10.02 3.25 -1.33
C LEU A 106 -8.65 3.91 -1.59
N VAL A 107 -8.14 3.83 -2.83
CA VAL A 107 -6.92 4.58 -3.18
C VAL A 107 -7.12 6.07 -3.03
N ASN A 108 -8.25 6.62 -3.48
CA ASN A 108 -8.52 8.06 -3.38
C ASN A 108 -8.67 8.50 -1.92
N GLU A 109 -9.36 7.71 -1.09
CA GLU A 109 -9.50 7.95 0.34
C GLU A 109 -8.14 8.02 1.04
N ILE A 110 -7.27 7.02 0.82
CA ILE A 110 -5.90 7.02 1.38
C ILE A 110 -5.09 8.22 0.88
N VAL A 111 -5.21 8.59 -0.40
CA VAL A 111 -4.54 9.76 -0.95
C VAL A 111 -5.00 11.04 -0.25
N GLU A 112 -6.30 11.21 -0.05
CA GLU A 112 -6.86 12.39 0.63
C GLU A 112 -6.40 12.47 2.08
N GLU A 113 -6.44 11.36 2.82
CA GLU A 113 -5.93 11.27 4.20
C GLU A 113 -4.45 11.63 4.27
N GLN A 114 -3.62 11.04 3.41
CA GLN A 114 -2.17 11.31 3.41
C GLN A 114 -1.84 12.73 2.98
N VAL A 115 -2.57 13.29 2.02
CA VAL A 115 -2.42 14.68 1.57
C VAL A 115 -2.75 15.64 2.70
N GLN A 116 -3.84 15.41 3.42
CA GLN A 116 -4.23 16.22 4.57
C GLN A 116 -3.21 16.09 5.71
N ALA A 117 -2.81 14.87 6.06
CA ALA A 117 -1.86 14.60 7.13
C ALA A 117 -0.46 15.17 6.86
N ARG A 118 0.00 15.14 5.60
CA ARG A 118 1.33 15.61 5.19
C ARG A 118 1.33 17.07 4.71
N GLY A 119 0.17 17.72 4.63
CA GLY A 119 0.03 19.10 4.14
C GLY A 119 0.48 19.29 2.69
N VAL A 120 0.37 18.26 1.86
CA VAL A 120 0.86 18.28 0.48
C VAL A 120 -0.11 19.04 -0.42
N ARG A 121 0.40 19.94 -1.26
CA ARG A 121 -0.43 20.61 -2.28
C ARG A 121 -0.53 19.71 -3.49
N ARG A 122 -1.75 19.44 -3.95
CA ARG A 122 -1.99 18.71 -5.22
C ARG A 122 -1.42 19.44 -6.42
N CYS A 123 -1.55 20.77 -6.41
CA CYS A 123 -1.33 21.64 -7.55
C CYS A 123 -0.16 22.60 -7.28
N LYS A 124 0.73 22.74 -8.25
CA LYS A 124 1.63 23.90 -8.39
C LYS A 124 1.07 24.82 -9.46
N ASN A 125 0.86 26.09 -9.12
CA ASN A 125 0.46 27.10 -10.11
C ASN A 125 1.62 27.30 -11.10
N ILE A 126 1.28 27.40 -12.39
CA ILE A 126 2.21 27.78 -13.46
C ILE A 126 2.42 29.29 -13.41
#